data_AF-A0A5R9F5K2-F1
#
_entry.id   AF-A0A5R9F5K2-F1
#
_cell.length_a   1.000
_cell.length_b   1.000
_cell.length_c   1.000
_cell.angle_alpha   90.00
_cell.angle_beta   90.00
_cell.angle_gamma   90.00
#
_symmetry.space_group_name_H-M   'P 1'
#
loop_
_entity.id
_entity.type
_entity.pdbx_description
1 polymer ?
#
loop_
_entity_poly.entity_id
_entity_poly.type
_entity_poly.pdbx_seq_one_letter_code
_entity_poly.pdbx_strand_id
1 'polypeptide(L)' 'MIFAPVVINLLGFKVNIVERNSMVNFSPVQQLDVYLSTKRNQGFGEENGDLTAVYIPISYVVDADGSDSNSIKNSVV' A
#
# COMPACT_ATOMS: atom_id res chain seq x y z
N MET A 1 -5.03 -7.19 -27.13
CA MET A 1 -4.11 -8.35 -27.21
C MET A 1 -4.91 -9.59 -26.84
N ILE A 2 -4.89 -10.65 -27.66
CA ILE A 2 -5.52 -11.94 -27.33
C ILE A 2 -4.46 -12.78 -26.63
N PHE A 3 -4.62 -13.00 -25.33
CA PHE A 3 -3.80 -13.95 -24.57
C PHE A 3 -4.40 -15.35 -24.72
N ALA A 4 -3.57 -16.33 -25.07
CA ALA A 4 -3.96 -17.73 -24.95
C ALA A 4 -4.16 -18.06 -23.46
N PRO A 5 -5.19 -18.83 -23.08
CA PRO A 5 -5.38 -19.24 -21.68
C PRO A 5 -4.21 -20.12 -21.24
N VAL A 6 -3.52 -19.73 -20.16
CA VAL A 6 -2.42 -20.49 -19.55
C VAL A 6 -2.83 -20.89 -18.15
N VAL A 7 -2.53 -22.12 -17.75
CA VAL A 7 -2.72 -22.61 -16.37
C VAL A 7 -1.39 -22.46 -15.63
N ILE A 8 -1.37 -21.66 -14.57
CA ILE A 8 -0.20 -21.47 -13.71
C ILE A 8 -0.44 -22.25 -12.42
N ASN A 9 0.45 -23.20 -12.09
CA ASN A 9 0.40 -23.94 -10.84
C ASN A 9 1.33 -23.26 -9.80
N LEU A 10 0.76 -22.48 -8.89
CA LEU A 10 1.50 -21.88 -7.77
C LEU A 10 1.42 -22.79 -6.54
N LEU A 11 2.57 -23.30 -6.09
CA LEU A 11 2.69 -24.07 -4.84
C LEU A 11 2.47 -23.19 -3.60
N GLY A 12 2.85 -21.91 -3.67
CA GLY A 12 2.67 -20.96 -2.57
C GLY A 12 2.83 -19.53 -3.03
N PHE A 13 1.95 -18.66 -2.55
CA PHE A 13 1.98 -17.23 -2.79
C PHE A 13 1.71 -16.52 -1.46
N LYS A 14 2.67 -15.74 -0.98
CA LYS A 14 2.53 -15.00 0.27
C LYS A 14 2.86 -13.54 0.05
N VAL A 15 1.98 -12.67 0.54
CA VAL A 15 2.19 -11.22 0.55
C VAL A 15 1.95 -10.76 1.98
N ASN A 16 2.97 -10.12 2.56
CA ASN A 16 2.91 -9.66 3.95
C ASN A 16 2.19 -8.31 4.04
N ILE A 17 2.37 -7.44 3.05
CA ILE A 17 1.74 -6.12 2.98
C ILE A 17 1.49 -5.78 1.51
N VAL A 18 0.27 -5.32 1.22
CA VAL A 18 -0.06 -4.62 -0.03
C VAL A 18 -0.37 -3.19 0.40
N GLU A 19 0.57 -2.29 0.13
CA GLU A 19 0.48 -0.89 0.56
C GLU A 19 -0.58 -0.10 -0.24
N ARG A 20 -0.73 1.19 0.05
CA ARG A 20 -1.75 2.01 -0.62
C ARG A 20 -1.45 2.13 -2.11
N ASN A 21 -2.53 2.06 -2.90
CA ASN A 21 -2.47 1.98 -4.35
C ASN A 21 -1.58 0.84 -4.89
N SER A 22 -1.39 -0.22 -4.09
CA SER A 22 -0.67 -1.41 -4.53
C SER A 22 -1.66 -2.43 -5.06
N MET A 23 -1.25 -3.17 -6.09
CA MET A 23 -2.06 -4.21 -6.68
C MET A 23 -1.17 -5.42 -6.96
N VAL A 24 -1.69 -6.60 -6.61
CA VAL A 24 -1.11 -7.88 -6.99
C VAL A 24 -1.99 -8.46 -8.09
N ASN A 25 -1.43 -8.63 -9.29
CA ASN A 25 -2.15 -9.24 -10.40
C ASN A 25 -1.22 -10.15 -11.23
N PHE A 26 -1.80 -11.22 -11.78
CA PHE A 26 -1.17 -12.24 -12.62
C PHE A 26 -1.66 -12.20 -14.08
N SER A 27 -2.42 -11.17 -14.46
CA SER A 27 -3.13 -11.00 -15.73
C SER A 27 -2.99 -9.55 -16.22
N PRO A 28 -3.30 -9.22 -17.49
CA PRO A 28 -3.24 -7.85 -17.98
C PRO A 28 -4.10 -6.91 -17.14
N VAL A 29 -3.49 -5.80 -16.70
CA VAL A 29 -4.17 -4.74 -15.95
C VAL A 29 -4.05 -3.44 -16.68
N GLN A 30 -5.19 -2.76 -16.79
CA GLN A 30 -5.25 -1.37 -17.20
C GLN A 30 -5.65 -0.53 -15.99
N GLN A 31 -4.79 0.41 -15.62
CA GLN A 31 -5.08 1.43 -14.63
C GLN A 31 -5.05 2.77 -15.34
N LEU A 32 -6.16 3.50 -15.26
CA LEU A 32 -6.31 4.87 -15.72
C LEU A 32 -6.95 5.65 -14.59
N ASP A 33 -6.59 6.93 -14.49
CA ASP A 33 -7.05 7.83 -13.45
C ASP A 33 -6.92 7.30 -12.00
N VAL A 34 -5.68 7.05 -11.60
CA VAL A 34 -5.40 6.56 -10.25
C VAL A 34 -4.83 7.70 -9.42
N TYR A 35 -5.69 8.33 -8.63
CA TYR A 35 -5.31 9.32 -7.64
C TYR A 35 -5.23 8.68 -6.24
N LEU A 36 -4.03 8.67 -5.66
CA LEU A 36 -3.83 8.29 -4.27
C LEU A 36 -3.40 9.50 -3.46
N SER A 37 -4.14 9.78 -2.39
CA SER A 37 -3.67 10.68 -1.34
C SER A 37 -3.84 10.05 0.03
N THR A 38 -2.78 10.12 0.82
CA THR A 38 -2.76 9.60 2.18
C THR A 38 -1.96 10.51 3.08
N LYS A 39 -2.55 10.85 4.22
CA LYS A 39 -1.85 11.35 5.40
C LYS A 39 -1.51 10.14 6.26
N ARG A 40 -0.27 10.02 6.71
CA ARG A 40 0.16 8.94 7.59
C ARG A 40 1.00 9.46 8.74
N ASN A 41 0.66 9.01 9.93
CA ASN A 41 1.57 9.04 11.06
C ASN A 41 2.27 7.68 11.05
N GLN A 42 3.44 7.59 10.43
CA GLN A 42 4.26 6.39 10.50
C GLN A 42 4.83 6.30 11.92
N GLY A 43 4.06 5.70 12.82
CA GLY A 43 4.46 5.49 14.20
C GLY A 43 5.53 4.40 14.33
N PHE A 44 6.28 4.44 15.42
CA PHE A 44 7.10 3.31 15.84
C PHE A 44 6.17 2.10 16.09
N GLY A 45 6.39 0.96 15.42
CA GLY A 45 5.60 -0.27 15.61
C GLY A 45 4.77 -0.77 14.41
N GLU A 46 4.84 -0.16 13.22
CA GLU A 46 4.21 -0.71 11.99
C GLU A 46 5.05 -1.84 11.35
N GLU A 47 5.39 -2.86 12.13
CA GLU A 47 6.21 -3.98 11.69
C GLU A 47 5.38 -5.10 11.06
N ASN A 48 4.79 -4.85 9.89
CA ASN A 48 3.89 -5.81 9.22
C ASN A 48 4.65 -6.90 8.41
N GLY A 49 5.89 -7.22 8.80
CA GLY A 49 6.75 -8.22 8.15
C GLY A 49 6.70 -9.59 8.83
N ASP A 50 7.21 -10.62 8.15
CA ASP A 50 7.37 -11.93 8.77
C ASP A 50 8.56 -11.95 9.73
N LEU A 51 8.37 -12.59 10.88
CA LEU A 51 9.41 -12.74 11.91
C LEU A 51 9.94 -11.38 12.42
N THR A 52 9.13 -10.34 12.37
CA THR A 52 9.47 -9.02 12.92
C THR A 52 9.45 -9.05 14.44
N ALA A 53 10.46 -8.41 15.03
CA ALA A 53 10.62 -8.33 16.48
C ALA A 53 9.90 -7.09 17.02
N VAL A 54 8.68 -7.28 17.50
CA VAL A 54 7.85 -6.19 18.05
C VAL A 54 8.53 -5.55 19.26
N TYR A 55 9.11 -4.37 19.04
CA TYR A 55 9.58 -3.50 20.12
C TYR A 55 8.51 -2.45 20.38
N ILE A 56 7.93 -2.44 21.59
CA ILE A 56 6.92 -1.45 22.01
C ILE A 56 7.58 -0.38 22.89
N PRO A 57 8.22 0.66 22.33
CA PRO A 57 8.49 1.87 23.09
C PRO A 57 7.21 2.71 23.17
N ILE A 58 6.76 3.03 24.39
CA ILE A 58 5.64 3.97 24.60
C ILE A 58 6.17 5.38 24.31
N SER A 59 6.10 5.81 23.05
CA SER A 59 6.39 7.19 22.65
C SER A 59 5.28 7.72 21.77
N TYR A 60 4.73 8.87 22.16
CA TYR A 60 3.72 9.60 21.41
C TYR A 60 4.37 10.83 20.80
N VAL A 61 4.43 10.89 19.47
CA VAL A 61 4.95 12.05 18.73
C VAL A 61 3.75 12.76 18.11
N VAL A 62 3.49 13.98 18.56
CA VAL A 62 2.50 14.88 17.97
C VAL A 62 3.21 15.71 16.92
N ASP A 63 3.01 15.39 15.66
CA ASP A 63 3.43 16.22 14.54
C ASP A 63 2.23 17.04 14.08
N ALA A 64 2.13 18.27 14.57
CA ALA A 64 1.06 19.21 14.22
C ALA A 64 1.69 20.45 13.59
N ASP A 65 2.24 20.31 12.39
CA ASP A 65 2.63 21.44 11.57
C ASP A 65 1.54 21.80 10.55
N GLY A 66 1.56 23.05 10.06
CA GLY A 66 0.55 23.56 9.12
C GLY A 66 0.61 22.94 7.72
N SER A 67 1.54 22.01 7.48
CA SER A 67 1.66 21.24 6.25
C SER A 67 0.73 20.02 6.23
N ASP A 68 0.01 19.78 7.32
CA ASP A 68 -0.86 18.62 7.53
C ASP A 68 -2.29 18.83 6.95
N SER A 69 -2.37 19.50 5.80
CA SER A 69 -3.62 19.90 5.15
C SER A 69 -4.26 18.76 4.35
N ASN A 70 -5.60 18.74 4.29
CA ASN A 70 -6.35 17.80 3.47
C ASN A 70 -5.93 17.94 2.00
N SER A 71 -5.44 16.85 1.42
CA SER A 71 -5.07 16.83 0.02
C SER A 71 -6.29 16.98 -0.89
N ILE A 72 -6.19 17.88 -1.88
CA ILE A 72 -7.25 18.17 -2.86
C ILE A 72 -7.34 16.99 -3.84
N LYS A 73 -8.46 16.25 -3.77
CA LYS A 73 -8.74 15.05 -4.57
C LYS A 73 -9.35 15.39 -5.94
N ASN A 74 -8.63 16.13 -6.78
CA ASN A 74 -9.11 16.42 -8.13
C ASN A 74 -8.42 15.48 -9.14
N SER A 75 -9.21 14.66 -9.81
CA SER A 75 -8.86 14.07 -11.10
C SER A 75 -9.44 14.94 -12.22
N VAL A 76 -8.74 15.03 -13.36
CA VAL A 76 -9.15 15.79 -14.55
C VAL A 76 -9.60 14.86 -15.70
N VAL A 77 -9.49 13.53 -15.56
CA VAL A 77 -9.97 12.54 -16.55
C VAL A 77 -10.42 11.29 -15.83
#